data_AF-A0A176RXU9-F1
#
_entry.id   AF-A0A176RXU9-F1
#
_cell.length_a   1.000
_cell.length_b   1.000
_cell.length_c   1.000
_cell.angle_alpha   90.00
_cell.angle_beta   90.00
_cell.angle_gamma   90.00
#
_symmetry.space_group_name_H-M   'P 1'
#
loop_
_entity.id
_entity.type
_entity.pdbx_description
1 polymer ?
#
loop_
_entity_poly.entity_id
_entity_poly.type
_entity_poly.pdbx_seq_one_letter_code
_entity_poly.pdbx_strand_id
1 'polypeptide(L)'
;KYLSHQKVAKAAHIAGKFHVIRVEMSAVERSLRDCLIEEIESYLNRINVNFQFPSVQQITNHKVAFEKMMAAFEAHYPEQGLLLVVDELLEFLSSRKDRELILDLSFLREIGEICQNSRFSFIAGLQETVFDNPRFKFAANELRRVKDRFEQVLITRKDIKFVVAERLLKKNADQKNKIRAYL
;
A
#
# COMPACT_ATOMS: atom_id res chain seq x y z
N LYS A 1 -15.02 5.98 25.25
CA LYS A 1 -14.38 6.56 24.03
C LYS A 1 -12.92 6.08 23.99
N TYR A 2 -12.54 5.26 23.00
CA TYR A 2 -11.23 4.57 22.97
C TYR A 2 -10.07 5.44 22.45
N LEU A 3 -10.38 6.62 21.91
CA LEU A 3 -9.43 7.62 21.44
C LEU A 3 -9.41 8.79 22.44
N SER A 4 -8.27 9.01 23.09
CA SER A 4 -8.02 10.08 24.08
C SER A 4 -7.71 11.42 23.41
N HIS A 5 -6.98 11.40 22.30
CA HIS A 5 -6.54 12.61 21.63
C HIS A 5 -7.62 13.20 20.72
N GLN A 6 -8.01 14.46 20.98
CA GLN A 6 -9.16 15.09 20.34
C GLN A 6 -9.05 15.17 18.81
N LYS A 7 -7.87 15.51 18.27
CA LYS A 7 -7.69 15.59 16.80
C LYS A 7 -7.85 14.23 16.13
N VAL A 8 -7.34 13.16 16.76
CA VAL A 8 -7.44 11.79 16.25
C VAL A 8 -8.89 11.31 16.35
N ALA A 9 -9.58 11.63 17.44
CA ALA A 9 -10.99 11.34 17.60
C ALA A 9 -11.87 12.02 16.53
N LYS A 10 -11.53 13.24 16.11
CA LYS A 10 -12.22 13.92 15.00
C LYS A 10 -11.92 13.26 13.65
N ALA A 11 -10.68 12.80 13.43
CA ALA A 11 -10.28 12.09 12.22
C ALA A 11 -10.83 10.65 12.12
N ALA A 12 -11.39 10.11 13.20
CA ALA A 12 -11.87 8.73 13.27
C ALA A 12 -13.05 8.40 12.33
N HIS A 13 -13.64 9.38 11.65
CA HIS A 13 -14.69 9.17 10.64
C HIS A 13 -14.22 8.35 9.43
N ILE A 14 -12.90 8.18 9.24
CA ILE A 14 -12.32 7.28 8.25
C ILE A 14 -12.43 5.79 8.63
N ALA A 15 -12.74 5.47 9.88
CA ALA A 15 -12.85 4.10 10.35
C ALA A 15 -13.95 3.35 9.58
N GLY A 16 -13.63 2.15 9.08
CA GLY A 16 -14.56 1.32 8.29
C GLY A 16 -14.82 1.83 6.88
N LYS A 17 -14.07 2.83 6.39
CA LYS A 17 -14.16 3.31 5.00
C LYS A 17 -13.27 2.54 4.03
N PHE A 18 -12.35 1.73 4.55
CA PHE A 18 -11.39 0.99 3.75
C PHE A 18 -11.35 -0.49 4.10
N HIS A 19 -11.33 -1.31 3.08
CA HIS A 19 -10.80 -2.65 3.10
C HIS A 19 -9.28 -2.57 3.01
N VAL A 20 -8.56 -3.18 3.96
CA VAL A 20 -7.10 -3.01 4.06
C VAL A 20 -6.40 -4.32 3.76
N ILE A 21 -5.53 -4.28 2.76
CA ILE A 21 -4.58 -5.34 2.40
C ILE A 21 -3.21 -4.93 2.95
N ARG A 22 -2.59 -5.78 3.75
CA ARG A 22 -1.23 -5.56 4.26
C ARG A 22 -0.32 -6.60 3.67
N VAL A 23 0.76 -6.14 3.05
CA VAL A 23 1.74 -7.00 2.43
C VAL A 23 3.12 -6.62 2.93
N GLU A 24 3.93 -7.63 3.23
CA GLU A 24 5.33 -7.50 3.60
C GLU A 24 6.15 -8.00 2.42
N MET A 25 7.02 -7.15 1.88
CA MET A 25 7.80 -7.47 0.69
C MET A 25 9.21 -7.92 1.06
N SER A 26 9.47 -9.22 0.99
CA SER A 26 10.83 -9.76 1.06
C SER A 26 11.50 -9.78 -0.32
N ALA A 27 12.83 -9.85 -0.35
CA ALA A 27 13.59 -9.99 -1.60
C ALA A 27 13.26 -11.31 -2.31
N VAL A 28 12.54 -11.23 -3.43
CA VAL A 28 12.16 -12.37 -4.27
C VAL A 28 12.40 -12.07 -5.75
N GLU A 29 12.54 -13.10 -6.58
CA GLU A 29 12.80 -12.93 -8.02
C GLU A 29 11.59 -12.40 -8.80
N ARG A 30 10.36 -12.66 -8.30
CA ARG A 30 9.11 -12.25 -8.93
C ARG A 30 9.00 -10.72 -9.03
N SER A 31 8.28 -10.23 -10.05
CA SER A 31 8.09 -8.78 -10.23
C SER A 31 7.21 -8.18 -9.14
N LEU A 32 7.36 -6.87 -8.87
CA LEU A 32 6.53 -6.18 -7.88
C LEU A 32 5.06 -6.30 -8.24
N ARG A 33 4.76 -6.14 -9.53
CA ARG A 33 3.42 -6.31 -10.09
C ARG A 33 2.83 -7.65 -9.71
N ASP A 34 3.51 -8.74 -10.04
CA ASP A 34 2.96 -10.07 -9.87
C ASP A 34 2.75 -10.42 -8.39
N CYS A 35 3.64 -9.97 -7.51
CA CYS A 35 3.47 -10.12 -6.06
C CYS A 35 2.24 -9.34 -5.56
N LEU A 36 2.08 -8.07 -5.96
CA LEU A 36 0.98 -7.24 -5.47
C LEU A 36 -0.38 -7.65 -6.03
N ILE A 37 -0.48 -8.02 -7.32
CA ILE A 37 -1.76 -8.46 -7.89
C ILE A 37 -2.23 -9.77 -7.26
N GLU A 38 -1.33 -10.71 -6.95
CA GLU A 38 -1.70 -11.97 -6.31
C GLU A 38 -2.30 -11.73 -4.91
N GLU A 39 -1.68 -10.84 -4.12
CA GLU A 39 -2.21 -10.46 -2.82
C GLU A 39 -3.57 -9.75 -2.93
N ILE A 40 -3.75 -8.90 -3.96
CA ILE A 40 -5.04 -8.28 -4.25
C ILE A 40 -6.09 -9.33 -4.62
N GLU A 41 -5.80 -10.22 -5.57
CA GLU A 41 -6.73 -11.28 -6.00
C GLU A 41 -7.10 -12.21 -4.85
N SER A 42 -6.11 -12.64 -4.06
CA SER A 42 -6.31 -13.45 -2.86
C SER A 42 -7.24 -12.76 -1.86
N TYR A 43 -7.01 -11.46 -1.61
CA TYR A 43 -7.88 -10.68 -0.74
C TYR A 43 -9.30 -10.54 -1.29
N LEU A 44 -9.43 -10.17 -2.57
CA LEU A 44 -10.73 -10.01 -3.23
C LEU A 44 -11.55 -11.31 -3.17
N ASN A 45 -10.92 -12.45 -3.45
CA ASN A 45 -11.57 -13.75 -3.35
C ASN A 45 -12.05 -14.05 -1.92
N ARG A 46 -11.25 -13.74 -0.88
CA ARG A 46 -11.65 -13.91 0.53
C ARG A 46 -12.88 -13.09 0.91
N ILE A 47 -13.12 -11.96 0.23
CA ILE A 47 -14.30 -11.11 0.43
C ILE A 47 -15.39 -11.37 -0.63
N ASN A 48 -15.32 -12.49 -1.36
CA ASN A 48 -16.25 -12.92 -2.41
C ASN A 48 -16.34 -11.96 -3.61
N VAL A 49 -15.29 -11.19 -3.87
CA VAL A 49 -15.12 -10.40 -5.10
C VAL A 49 -14.24 -11.20 -6.05
N ASN A 50 -14.85 -11.80 -7.07
CA ASN A 50 -14.10 -12.58 -8.05
C ASN A 50 -13.55 -11.67 -9.14
N PHE A 51 -12.23 -11.48 -9.13
CA PHE A 51 -11.52 -10.74 -10.17
C PHE A 51 -10.15 -11.37 -10.41
N GLN A 52 -9.73 -11.41 -11.67
CA GLN A 52 -8.40 -11.85 -12.06
C GLN A 52 -7.78 -10.80 -12.98
N PHE A 53 -6.58 -10.37 -12.67
CA PHE A 53 -5.79 -9.49 -13.50
C PHE A 53 -5.35 -10.23 -14.77
N PRO A 54 -5.38 -9.55 -15.92
CA PRO A 54 -4.84 -10.11 -17.15
C PRO A 54 -3.33 -10.32 -17.03
N SER A 55 -2.79 -11.24 -17.83
CA SER A 55 -1.34 -11.47 -17.87
C SER A 55 -0.60 -10.23 -18.39
N VAL A 56 0.66 -10.04 -17.99
CA VAL A 56 1.47 -8.89 -18.43
C VAL A 56 1.64 -8.84 -19.96
N GLN A 57 1.61 -9.98 -20.64
CA GLN A 57 1.69 -10.06 -22.11
C GLN A 57 0.40 -9.65 -22.82
N GLN A 58 -0.71 -9.52 -22.09
CA GLN A 58 -2.03 -9.19 -22.63
C GLN A 58 -2.38 -7.71 -22.43
N ILE A 59 -1.54 -6.94 -21.75
CA ILE A 59 -1.80 -5.54 -21.42
C ILE A 59 -0.68 -4.62 -21.87
N THR A 60 -1.07 -3.40 -22.24
CA THR A 60 -0.13 -2.32 -22.56
C THR A 60 0.08 -1.37 -21.38
N ASN A 61 -0.86 -1.34 -20.43
CA ASN A 61 -0.79 -0.62 -19.15
C ASN A 61 -1.72 -1.27 -18.13
N HIS A 62 -1.56 -0.90 -16.86
CA HIS A 62 -2.31 -1.47 -15.73
C HIS A 62 -3.62 -0.73 -15.45
N LYS A 63 -3.77 0.50 -15.95
CA LYS A 63 -4.90 1.39 -15.62
C LYS A 63 -6.25 0.72 -15.84
N VAL A 64 -6.50 0.19 -17.04
CA VAL A 64 -7.78 -0.45 -17.38
C VAL A 64 -8.06 -1.68 -16.51
N ALA A 65 -7.01 -2.45 -16.16
CA ALA A 65 -7.17 -3.62 -15.31
C ALA A 65 -7.57 -3.24 -13.88
N PHE A 66 -6.92 -2.21 -13.31
CA PHE A 66 -7.26 -1.69 -11.98
C PHE A 66 -8.63 -1.00 -11.94
N GLU A 67 -9.04 -0.28 -13.00
CA GLU A 67 -10.38 0.29 -13.11
C GLU A 67 -11.46 -0.81 -13.08
N LYS A 68 -11.27 -1.89 -13.84
CA LYS A 68 -12.18 -3.05 -13.82
C LYS A 68 -12.18 -3.76 -12.47
N MET A 69 -11.02 -3.90 -11.84
CA MET A 69 -10.90 -4.47 -10.50
C MET A 69 -11.70 -3.65 -9.49
N MET A 70 -11.53 -2.33 -9.48
CA MET A 70 -12.25 -1.43 -8.59
C MET A 70 -13.75 -1.43 -8.88
N ALA A 71 -14.17 -1.50 -10.15
CA ALA A 71 -15.59 -1.65 -10.49
C ALA A 71 -16.20 -2.94 -9.91
N ALA A 72 -15.48 -4.06 -9.96
CA ALA A 72 -15.93 -5.32 -9.36
C ALA A 72 -16.00 -5.24 -7.83
N PHE A 73 -15.03 -4.57 -7.20
CA PHE A 73 -15.01 -4.32 -5.76
C PHE A 73 -16.18 -3.41 -5.32
N GLU A 74 -16.37 -2.26 -5.99
CA GLU A 74 -17.41 -1.28 -5.65
C GLU A 74 -18.82 -1.82 -5.88
N ALA A 75 -19.01 -2.78 -6.79
CA ALA A 75 -20.28 -3.49 -6.94
C ALA A 75 -20.71 -4.27 -5.69
N HIS A 76 -19.74 -4.74 -4.88
CA HIS A 76 -19.99 -5.46 -3.63
C HIS A 76 -19.91 -4.54 -2.41
N TYR A 77 -19.02 -3.54 -2.46
CA TYR A 77 -18.68 -2.65 -1.35
C TYR A 77 -18.79 -1.18 -1.78
N PRO A 78 -20.01 -0.69 -2.06
CA PRO A 78 -20.23 0.69 -2.48
C PRO A 78 -19.78 1.67 -1.38
N GLU A 79 -19.27 2.83 -1.78
CA GLU A 79 -18.77 3.89 -0.88
C GLU A 79 -17.55 3.53 -0.02
N GLN A 80 -16.98 2.33 -0.18
CA GLN A 80 -15.73 1.94 0.48
C GLN A 80 -14.55 2.01 -0.49
N GLY A 81 -13.35 2.16 0.07
CA GLY A 81 -12.09 2.09 -0.68
C GLY A 81 -11.33 0.80 -0.40
N LEU A 82 -10.36 0.51 -1.28
CA LEU A 82 -9.41 -0.58 -1.09
C LEU A 82 -8.03 0.04 -0.85
N LEU A 83 -7.45 -0.21 0.33
CA LEU A 83 -6.16 0.30 0.74
C LEU A 83 -5.13 -0.83 0.74
N LEU A 84 -4.14 -0.72 -0.13
CA LEU A 84 -2.95 -1.57 -0.13
C LEU A 84 -1.83 -0.91 0.67
N VAL A 85 -1.37 -1.59 1.71
CA VAL A 85 -0.23 -1.17 2.54
C VAL A 85 0.92 -2.14 2.30
N VAL A 86 2.03 -1.62 1.78
CA VAL A 86 3.23 -2.41 1.47
C VAL A 86 4.35 -2.00 2.42
N ASP A 87 4.73 -2.92 3.30
CA ASP A 87 5.95 -2.77 4.10
C ASP A 87 7.16 -3.27 3.31
N GLU A 88 8.34 -2.77 3.66
CA GLU A 88 9.63 -3.22 3.09
C GLU A 88 9.77 -3.08 1.56
N LEU A 89 8.93 -2.26 0.91
CA LEU A 89 8.96 -2.02 -0.54
C LEU A 89 10.37 -1.69 -1.04
N LEU A 90 11.12 -0.96 -0.23
CA LEU A 90 12.42 -0.44 -0.56
C LEU A 90 13.52 -1.51 -0.55
N GLU A 91 13.42 -2.47 0.35
CA GLU A 91 14.30 -3.63 0.40
C GLU A 91 14.10 -4.47 -0.87
N PHE A 92 12.83 -4.73 -1.22
CA PHE A 92 12.48 -5.37 -2.48
C PHE A 92 13.05 -4.63 -3.69
N LEU A 93 12.85 -3.31 -3.79
CA LEU A 93 13.36 -2.52 -4.93
C LEU A 93 14.90 -2.53 -5.00
N SER A 94 15.57 -2.53 -3.84
CA SER A 94 17.03 -2.53 -3.78
C SER A 94 17.65 -3.84 -4.25
N SER A 95 16.93 -4.96 -4.14
CA SER A 95 17.40 -6.28 -4.59
C SER A 95 17.24 -6.51 -6.10
N ARG A 96 16.48 -5.66 -6.81
CA ARG A 96 16.18 -5.82 -8.25
C ARG A 96 17.40 -5.54 -9.12
N LYS A 97 17.47 -6.19 -10.28
CA LYS A 97 18.42 -5.83 -11.36
C LYS A 97 17.96 -4.54 -12.05
N ASP A 98 18.84 -3.89 -12.81
CA ASP A 98 18.56 -2.56 -13.38
C ASP A 98 17.29 -2.51 -14.23
N ARG A 99 17.12 -3.48 -15.14
CA ARG A 99 15.91 -3.54 -15.99
C ARG A 99 14.64 -3.81 -15.18
N GLU A 100 14.73 -4.70 -14.20
CA GLU A 100 13.61 -5.06 -13.32
C GLU A 100 13.18 -3.85 -12.49
N LEU A 101 14.14 -3.13 -11.92
CA LEU A 101 13.91 -1.92 -11.14
C LEU A 101 13.16 -0.86 -11.97
N ILE A 102 13.55 -0.64 -13.23
CA ILE A 102 12.85 0.31 -14.11
C ILE A 102 11.39 -0.11 -14.35
N LEU A 103 11.15 -1.41 -14.56
CA LEU A 103 9.79 -1.93 -14.74
C LEU A 103 8.95 -1.76 -13.48
N ASP A 104 9.51 -2.07 -12.30
CA ASP A 104 8.82 -1.96 -11.02
C ASP A 104 8.54 -0.48 -10.65
N LEU A 105 9.46 0.44 -10.96
CA LEU A 105 9.23 1.89 -10.81
C LEU A 105 8.17 2.41 -11.78
N SER A 106 8.16 1.94 -13.03
CA SER A 106 7.11 2.31 -13.98
C SER A 106 5.74 1.82 -13.49
N PHE A 107 5.67 0.60 -12.94
CA PHE A 107 4.46 0.08 -12.33
C PHE A 107 4.00 0.92 -11.14
N LEU A 108 4.91 1.29 -10.22
CA LEU A 108 4.58 2.19 -9.11
C LEU A 108 4.06 3.57 -9.58
N ARG A 109 4.58 4.09 -10.68
CA ARG A 109 4.09 5.34 -11.28
C ARG A 109 2.64 5.19 -11.75
N GLU A 110 2.31 4.07 -12.42
CA GLU A 110 0.95 3.77 -12.85
C GLU A 110 0.00 3.59 -11.65
N ILE A 111 0.45 2.94 -10.57
CA ILE A 111 -0.31 2.86 -9.31
C ILE A 111 -0.64 4.26 -8.78
N GLY A 112 0.32 5.18 -8.78
CA GLY A 112 0.07 6.57 -8.39
C GLY A 112 -1.02 7.24 -9.24
N GLU A 113 -1.06 6.98 -10.54
CA GLU A 113 -2.11 7.50 -11.45
C GLU A 113 -3.49 6.89 -11.18
N ILE A 114 -3.53 5.60 -10.89
CA ILE A 114 -4.75 4.87 -10.57
C ILE A 114 -5.36 5.40 -9.27
N CYS A 115 -4.54 5.64 -8.24
CA CYS A 115 -4.99 6.19 -6.96
C CYS A 115 -5.60 7.60 -7.08
N GLN A 116 -5.20 8.39 -8.09
CA GLN A 116 -5.76 9.74 -8.29
C GLN A 116 -7.20 9.73 -8.82
N ASN A 117 -7.61 8.65 -9.49
CA ASN A 117 -8.88 8.57 -10.21
C ASN A 117 -9.80 7.46 -9.69
N SER A 118 -9.51 6.87 -8.53
CA SER A 118 -10.28 5.76 -7.97
C SER A 118 -10.30 5.79 -6.43
N ARG A 119 -11.11 4.92 -5.83
CA ARG A 119 -11.09 4.67 -4.37
C ARG A 119 -10.02 3.65 -3.95
N PHE A 120 -9.12 3.29 -4.86
CA PHE A 120 -7.92 2.53 -4.54
C PHE A 120 -6.89 3.46 -3.90
N SER A 121 -6.27 3.01 -2.82
CA SER A 121 -5.23 3.76 -2.12
C SER A 121 -4.02 2.88 -1.90
N PHE A 122 -2.84 3.47 -2.01
CA PHE A 122 -1.57 2.77 -1.83
C PHE A 122 -0.72 3.52 -0.80
N ILE A 123 -0.19 2.78 0.16
CA ILE A 123 0.77 3.28 1.14
C ILE A 123 1.96 2.33 1.13
N ALA A 124 3.17 2.87 1.05
CA ALA A 124 4.38 2.08 1.23
C ALA A 124 5.31 2.70 2.26
N GLY A 125 5.94 1.83 3.05
CA GLY A 125 7.03 2.20 3.94
C GLY A 125 8.32 2.38 3.15
N LEU A 126 8.97 3.54 3.32
CA LEU A 126 10.31 3.80 2.80
C LEU A 126 11.21 4.20 3.96
N GLN A 127 12.38 3.57 4.10
CA GLN A 127 13.41 3.98 5.05
C GLN A 127 14.26 5.11 4.43
N GLU A 128 14.45 6.23 5.15
CA GLU A 128 15.05 7.48 4.62
C GLU A 128 16.43 7.31 3.98
N THR A 129 17.23 6.34 4.44
CA THR A 129 18.61 6.10 4.00
C THR A 129 18.77 5.62 2.56
N VAL A 130 17.67 5.42 1.83
CA VAL A 130 17.74 4.80 0.50
C VAL A 130 17.65 5.77 -0.65
N PHE A 131 17.18 7.01 -0.45
CA PHE A 131 17.25 8.02 -1.51
C PHE A 131 18.69 8.43 -1.85
N ASP A 132 19.62 8.20 -0.92
CA ASP A 132 21.06 8.35 -1.11
C ASP A 132 21.75 7.03 -1.53
N ASN A 133 20.99 5.95 -1.71
CA ASN A 133 21.58 4.66 -2.09
C ASN A 133 22.08 4.73 -3.54
N PRO A 134 23.40 4.53 -3.78
CA PRO A 134 23.99 4.55 -5.11
C PRO A 134 23.29 3.62 -6.12
N ARG A 135 22.63 2.56 -5.63
CA ARG A 135 21.83 1.61 -6.41
C ARG A 135 20.81 2.28 -7.33
N PHE A 136 20.21 3.39 -6.89
CA PHE A 136 19.14 4.06 -7.62
C PHE A 136 19.63 5.19 -8.54
N LYS A 137 20.95 5.47 -8.60
CA LYS A 137 21.49 6.55 -9.45
C LYS A 137 21.10 6.39 -10.92
N PHE A 138 21.13 5.16 -11.43
CA PHE A 138 20.73 4.87 -12.81
C PHE A 138 19.22 5.07 -13.07
N ALA A 139 18.39 4.85 -12.05
CA ALA A 139 16.94 4.98 -12.12
C ALA A 139 16.41 6.30 -11.52
N ALA A 140 17.30 7.28 -11.25
CA ALA A 140 16.96 8.49 -10.50
C ALA A 140 15.81 9.30 -11.13
N ASN A 141 15.75 9.34 -12.46
CA ASN A 141 14.68 10.02 -13.19
C ASN A 141 13.32 9.32 -13.00
N GLU A 142 13.28 7.98 -13.06
CA GLU A 142 12.03 7.23 -12.83
C GLU A 142 11.62 7.31 -11.36
N LEU A 143 12.58 7.21 -10.43
CA LEU A 143 12.30 7.37 -9.01
C LEU A 143 11.73 8.76 -8.70
N ARG A 144 12.24 9.82 -9.32
CA ARG A 144 11.68 11.17 -9.19
C ARG A 144 10.24 11.25 -9.69
N ARG A 145 9.94 10.64 -10.84
CA ARG A 145 8.58 10.60 -11.40
C ARG A 145 7.60 9.85 -10.50
N VAL A 146 8.04 8.75 -9.90
CA VAL A 146 7.26 8.05 -8.87
C VAL A 146 7.03 9.02 -7.71
N LYS A 147 8.10 9.63 -7.18
CA LYS A 147 8.02 10.57 -6.05
C LYS A 147 6.99 11.69 -6.25
N ASP A 148 6.94 12.28 -7.45
CA ASP A 148 6.03 13.37 -7.78
C ASP A 148 4.54 12.96 -7.76
N ARG A 149 4.24 11.66 -7.61
CA ARG A 149 2.88 11.10 -7.55
C ARG A 149 2.48 10.60 -6.16
N PHE A 150 3.40 10.59 -5.21
CA PHE A 150 3.15 10.14 -3.85
C PHE A 150 3.29 11.30 -2.85
N GLU A 151 2.33 11.39 -1.95
CA GLU A 151 2.44 12.25 -0.78
C GLU A 151 3.45 11.65 0.20
N GLN A 152 4.41 12.46 0.63
CA GLN A 152 5.45 12.04 1.57
C GLN A 152 5.07 12.41 2.99
N VAL A 153 4.94 11.40 3.84
CA VAL A 153 4.70 11.59 5.28
C VAL A 153 5.92 11.12 6.05
N LEU A 154 6.69 12.08 6.57
CA LEU A 154 7.83 11.78 7.44
C LEU A 154 7.32 11.36 8.83
N ILE A 155 7.69 10.15 9.27
CA ILE A 155 7.42 9.66 10.62
C ILE A 155 8.69 9.77 11.45
N THR A 156 8.72 10.73 12.37
CA THR A 156 9.87 10.94 13.25
C THR A 156 9.77 10.09 14.53
N ARG A 157 10.88 9.94 15.24
CA ARG A 157 10.88 9.34 16.59
C ARG A 157 9.95 10.07 17.56
N LYS A 158 9.73 11.39 17.38
CA LYS A 158 8.81 12.17 18.21
C LYS A 158 7.37 11.75 17.96
N ASP A 159 7.00 11.49 16.71
CA ASP A 159 5.65 11.04 16.34
C ASP A 159 5.36 9.66 16.92
N ILE A 160 6.33 8.74 16.87
CA ILE A 160 6.21 7.42 17.50
C ILE A 160 6.01 7.56 19.01
N LYS A 161 6.85 8.35 19.69
CA LYS A 161 6.73 8.61 21.12
C LYS A 161 5.38 9.22 21.47
N PHE A 162 4.88 10.13 20.65
CA PHE A 162 3.57 10.75 20.83
C PHE A 162 2.43 9.72 20.76
N VAL A 163 2.42 8.85 19.75
CA VAL A 163 1.42 7.78 19.60
C VAL A 163 1.41 6.85 20.82
N VAL A 164 2.61 6.50 21.32
CA VAL A 164 2.79 5.63 22.49
C VAL A 164 2.34 6.33 23.78
N ALA A 165 2.77 7.58 24.00
CA ALA A 165 2.49 8.35 25.20
C ALA A 165 0.99 8.67 25.35
N GLU A 166 0.36 9.13 24.28
CA GLU A 166 -1.07 9.46 24.25
C GLU A 166 -1.97 8.21 24.29
N ARG A 167 -1.37 7.01 24.12
CA ARG A 167 -2.07 5.73 23.97
C ARG A 167 -3.24 5.88 23.01
N LEU A 168 -2.97 6.46 21.83
CA LEU A 168 -3.99 6.83 20.85
C LEU A 168 -4.95 5.68 20.53
N LEU A 169 -4.52 4.43 20.71
CA LEU A 169 -5.33 3.23 20.61
C LEU A 169 -5.38 2.50 21.95
N LYS A 170 -6.16 2.99 22.93
CA LYS A 170 -6.44 2.23 24.16
C LYS A 170 -7.29 1.01 23.81
N LYS A 171 -6.66 -0.17 23.82
CA LYS A 171 -7.32 -1.45 23.58
C LYS A 171 -7.95 -1.97 24.87
N ASN A 172 -9.21 -2.39 24.82
CA ASN A 172 -9.86 -3.10 25.92
C ASN A 172 -9.33 -4.55 26.03
N ALA A 173 -9.74 -5.27 27.07
CA ALA A 173 -9.29 -6.65 27.30
C ALA A 173 -9.59 -7.56 26.09
N ASP A 174 -10.81 -7.48 25.55
CA ASP A 174 -11.24 -8.28 24.39
C ASP A 174 -10.42 -8.00 23.13
N GLN A 175 -10.14 -6.74 22.83
CA GLN A 175 -9.32 -6.35 21.67
C GLN A 175 -7.88 -6.83 21.81
N LYS A 176 -7.32 -6.82 23.02
CA LYS A 176 -5.99 -7.39 23.27
C LYS A 176 -5.99 -8.90 23.06
N ASN A 177 -7.05 -9.58 23.48
CA ASN A 177 -7.20 -11.02 23.27
C ASN A 177 -7.34 -11.37 21.80
N LYS A 178 -8.14 -10.61 21.03
CA LYS A 178 -8.27 -10.80 19.56
C LYS A 178 -6.94 -10.60 18.83
N ILE A 179 -6.16 -9.59 19.20
CA ILE A 179 -4.84 -9.37 18.58
C ILE A 179 -3.87 -10.50 18.92
N ARG A 180 -3.84 -10.96 20.16
CA ARG A 180 -3.01 -12.11 20.58
C ARG A 180 -3.41 -13.43 19.93
N ALA A 181 -4.66 -13.57 19.50
CA ALA A 181 -5.11 -14.74 18.76
C ALA A 181 -4.81 -14.66 17.26
N TYR A 182 -4.50 -13.46 16.76
CA TYR A 182 -4.20 -13.19 15.35
C TYR A 182 -2.69 -13.15 15.05
N LEU A 183 -1.88 -12.71 16.02
CA LEU A 183 -0.41 -12.78 16.00
C LEU A 183 0.05 -14.15 16.51
#